data_AF-A0A821PIS7-F1
#
_entry.id   AF-A0A821PIS7-F1
#
_cell.length_a   1.000
_cell.length_b   1.000
_cell.length_c   1.000
_cell.angle_alpha   90.00
_cell.angle_beta   90.00
_cell.angle_gamma   90.00
#
_symmetry.space_group_name_H-M   'P 1'
#
loop_
_entity.id
_entity.type
_entity.pdbx_description
1 polymer ?
#
loop_
_entity_poly.entity_id
_entity_poly.type
_entity_poly.pdbx_seq_one_letter_code
_entity_poly.pdbx_strand_id
1 'polypeptide(L)' 'SWNTANSLDVYKENWFHGKISREEAEQLLTHSGDFLVRESGKISGQFILSGRSQNQF' A
#
# COMPACT_ATOMS: atom_id res chain seq x y z
N SER A 1 -0.51 -9.96 -29.14
CA SER A 1 -1.55 -9.20 -28.42
C SER A 1 -1.72 -9.83 -27.06
N TRP A 2 -1.11 -9.23 -26.02
CA TRP A 2 -1.15 -9.77 -24.66
C TRP A 2 -2.56 -9.63 -24.11
N ASN A 3 -3.17 -10.76 -23.80
CA ASN A 3 -4.57 -10.90 -23.46
C ASN A 3 -4.87 -10.17 -22.13
N THR A 4 -5.87 -9.29 -22.16
CA THR A 4 -6.43 -8.48 -21.07
C THR A 4 -7.09 -9.27 -19.93
N ALA A 5 -6.83 -10.58 -19.82
CA ALA A 5 -7.52 -11.50 -18.91
C ALA A 5 -6.85 -11.66 -17.53
N ASN A 6 -5.82 -10.89 -17.23
CA ASN A 6 -5.33 -10.71 -15.87
C ASN A 6 -5.17 -9.21 -15.60
N SER A 7 -6.28 -8.47 -15.73
CA SER A 7 -6.40 -7.16 -15.12
C SER A 7 -6.21 -7.38 -13.61
N LEU A 8 -4.97 -7.31 -13.14
CA LEU A 8 -4.62 -7.25 -11.72
C LEU A 8 -5.37 -6.06 -11.14
N ASP A 9 -6.56 -6.35 -10.62
CA ASP A 9 -7.42 -5.37 -10.01
C ASP A 9 -6.79 -5.08 -8.66
N VAL A 10 -5.92 -4.07 -8.64
CA VAL A 10 -5.15 -3.67 -7.46
C VAL A 10 -6.05 -3.44 -6.24
N TYR A 11 -7.32 -3.10 -6.49
CA TYR A 11 -8.35 -2.90 -5.48
C TYR A 11 -8.79 -4.18 -4.76
N LYS A 12 -8.40 -5.37 -5.24
CA LYS A 12 -8.68 -6.68 -4.63
C LYS A 12 -7.50 -7.28 -3.89
N GLU A 13 -6.34 -6.64 -3.98
CA GLU A 13 -5.12 -7.13 -3.36
C GLU A 13 -5.13 -6.83 -1.86
N ASN A 14 -4.77 -7.82 -1.05
CA ASN A 14 -4.80 -7.70 0.41
C ASN A 14 -3.77 -6.70 0.97
N TRP A 15 -2.73 -6.37 0.19
CA TRP A 15 -1.72 -5.39 0.50
C TRP A 15 -2.12 -3.97 0.09
N PHE A 16 -3.24 -3.79 -0.61
CA PHE A 16 -3.76 -2.48 -0.99
C PHE A 16 -4.89 -2.04 -0.06
N HIS A 17 -4.72 -0.90 0.60
CA HIS A 17 -5.63 -0.43 1.64
C HIS A 17 -6.42 0.82 1.23
N GLY A 18 -6.42 1.17 -0.05
CA GLY A 18 -7.14 2.36 -0.51
C GLY A 18 -6.59 3.65 0.08
N LYS A 19 -7.47 4.63 0.30
CA LYS A 19 -7.09 5.97 0.76
C LYS A 19 -7.06 6.04 2.29
N ILE A 20 -5.94 5.61 2.87
CA ILE A 20 -5.64 5.74 4.30
C ILE A 20 -4.53 6.76 4.57
N SER A 21 -4.54 7.34 5.77
CA SER A 21 -3.53 8.28 6.25
C SER A 21 -2.19 7.57 6.50
N ARG A 22 -1.14 8.35 6.75
CA ARG A 22 0.16 7.79 7.14
C ARG A 22 0.07 7.14 8.52
N GLU A 23 -0.61 7.79 9.45
CA GLU A 23 -0.80 7.37 10.83
C GLU A 23 -1.60 6.06 10.89
N GLU A 24 -2.67 5.93 10.09
CA GLU A 24 -3.42 4.68 9.94
C GLU A 24 -2.53 3.55 9.39
N ALA A 25 -1.70 3.84 8.38
CA ALA A 25 -0.75 2.85 7.86
C ALA A 25 0.28 2.42 8.91
N GLU A 26 0.81 3.35 9.71
CA GLU A 26 1.77 3.04 10.79
C GLU A 26 1.17 2.15 11.89
N GLN A 27 -0.14 2.24 12.16
CA GLN A 27 -0.84 1.37 13.10
C GLN A 27 -1.04 -0.06 12.57
N LEU A 28 -1.22 -0.22 11.25
CA LEU A 28 -1.39 -1.52 10.60
C LEU A 28 -0.07 -2.29 10.46
N LEU A 29 1.06 -1.58 10.35
CA LEU A 29 2.38 -2.19 10.22
C LEU A 29 2.94 -2.52 11.61
N THR A 30 2.90 -3.80 11.98
CA THR A 30 3.18 -4.26 13.35
C THR A 30 4.56 -4.91 13.46
N HIS A 31 4.95 -5.68 12.45
CA HIS A 31 6.20 -6.43 12.44
C HIS A 31 7.21 -5.84 11.45
N SER A 32 8.50 -6.09 11.70
CA SER A 32 9.55 -5.74 10.75
C SER A 32 9.34 -6.51 9.45
N GLY A 33 9.39 -5.80 8.32
CA GLY A 33 9.11 -6.38 7.01
C GLY A 33 7.65 -6.29 6.58
N ASP A 34 6.74 -5.86 7.45
CA ASP A 34 5.37 -5.54 7.04
C ASP A 34 5.40 -4.41 6.01
N PHE A 35 4.52 -4.50 5.02
CA PHE A 35 4.29 -3.46 4.03
C PHE A 35 2.83 -3.38 3.62
N LEU A 36 2.44 -2.22 3.10
CA LEU A 36 1.17 -2.00 2.44
C LEU A 36 1.27 -0.88 1.41
N VAL A 37 0.35 -0.86 0.45
CA VAL A 37 0.18 0.23 -0.51
C VAL A 37 -1.10 1.00 -0.17
N ARG A 38 -1.00 2.33 -0.17
CA ARG A 38 -2.13 3.24 0.04
C ARG A 38 -2.18 4.32 -1.04
N GLU A 39 -3.35 4.84 -1.33
CA GLU A 39 -3.50 6.04 -2.16
C GLU A 39 -3.13 7.29 -1.38
N SER A 40 -2.51 8.25 -2.07
CA SER A 40 -2.18 9.54 -1.51
C SER A 40 -3.44 10.34 -1.18
N GLY A 41 -3.49 10.87 0.04
CA GLY A 41 -4.53 11.81 0.45
C GLY A 41 -4.56 13.09 -0.38
N LYS A 42 -3.39 13.52 -0.90
CA LYS A 42 -3.15 14.83 -1.51
C LYS A 42 -3.19 14.83 -3.03
N ILE A 43 -2.81 13.72 -3.66
CA ILE A 43 -2.67 13.62 -5.12
C ILE A 43 -3.46 12.40 -5.60
N SER A 44 -4.51 12.64 -6.38
CA SER A 44 -5.32 11.55 -6.95
C SER A 44 -4.48 10.69 -7.89
N GLY A 45 -4.64 9.37 -7.82
CA GLY A 45 -3.90 8.41 -8.65
C GLY A 45 -2.44 8.17 -8.23
N GLN A 46 -1.97 8.79 -7.15
CA GLN A 46 -0.66 8.50 -6.58
C GLN A 46 -0.76 7.39 -5.54
N PHE A 47 0.08 6.36 -5.67
CA PHE A 47 0.20 5.26 -4.73
C PHE A 47 1.48 5.39 -3.91
N ILE A 48 1.41 5.00 -2.64
CA ILE A 48 2.49 5.09 -1.66
C ILE A 48 2.72 3.70 -1.07
N LEU A 49 3.94 3.19 -1.20
CA LEU A 49 4.39 2.00 -0.47
C LEU A 49 4.83 2.43 0.93
N SER A 50 4.18 1.88 1.95
CA SER A 50 4.52 2.06 3.37
C SER A 50 5.08 0.75 3.90
N GLY A 51 6.17 0.80 4.66
CA GLY A 51 6.78 -0.40 5.23
C GLY A 51 7.43 -0.14 6.57
N ARG A 52 7.50 -1.18 7.41
CA ARG A 52 8.11 -1.12 8.74
C ARG A 52 9.48 -1.77 8.70
N SER A 53 10.50 -1.01 9.08
CA SER A 53 11.87 -1.49 9.25
C SER A 53 12.26 -1.49 10.72
N GLN A 54 13.13 -2.41 11.11
CA GLN A 54 13.72 -2.50 12.46
C GLN A 54 14.80 -1.45 12.72
N ASN A 55 15.23 -0.67 11.72
CA ASN A 55 16.27 0.34 11.93
C ASN A 55 15.67 1.66 12.43
N GLN A 56 15.67 1.83 13.75
CA GLN A 56 15.83 3.15 14.37
C GLN A 56 17.31 3.31 14.74
N PHE A 57 18.04 4.04 13.90
CA PHE A 57 19.30 4.67 14.28
C PHE A 57 19.11 6.18 14.14
#